data_AF-A0A3D4GZT2-F1
#
_entry.id   AF-A0A3D4GZT2-F1
#
_cell.length_a   1.000
_cell.length_b   1.000
_cell.length_c   1.000
_cell.angle_alpha   90.00
_cell.angle_beta   90.00
_cell.angle_gamma   90.00
#
_symmetry.space_group_name_H-M   'P 1'
#
loop_
_entity.id
_entity.type
_entity.pdbx_description
1 polymer ?
#
loop_
_entity_poly.entity_id
_entity_poly.type
_entity_poly.pdbx_seq_one_letter_code
_entity_poly.pdbx_strand_id
1 'polypeptide(L)'
;MPDIPLDSGSFDLLAANHMLYHVHQIDMALREIRRVLKQDDRLVASKIGRSHLGELRALANEFDPKCDASSRNAELLGLETGLDQLQSVF
;
A
#
# COMPACT_ATOMS: atom_id res chain seq x y z
N MET A 1 -16.07 -5.47 -2.07
CA MET A 1 -15.83 -4.61 -3.26
C MET A 1 -16.43 -5.30 -4.47
N PRO A 2 -17.04 -4.57 -5.43
CA PRO A 2 -17.35 -5.14 -6.74
C PRO A 2 -16.05 -5.46 -7.50
N ASP A 3 -16.09 -6.48 -8.35
CA ASP A 3 -14.96 -6.93 -9.16
C ASP A 3 -14.47 -5.82 -10.09
N ILE A 4 -13.15 -5.73 -10.27
CA ILE A 4 -12.56 -4.77 -11.20
C ILE A 4 -12.82 -5.31 -12.62
N PRO A 5 -13.33 -4.50 -13.57
CA PRO A 5 -13.71 -4.95 -14.92
C PRO A 5 -12.47 -5.13 -15.81
N LEU A 6 -11.59 -6.03 -15.38
CA LEU A 6 -10.35 -6.43 -16.04
C LEU A 6 -10.35 -7.95 -16.15
N ASP A 7 -9.90 -8.44 -17.30
CA ASP A 7 -9.79 -9.86 -17.55
C ASP A 7 -8.68 -10.50 -16.71
N SER A 8 -8.86 -11.77 -16.37
CA SER A 8 -7.86 -12.53 -15.62
C SER A 8 -6.61 -12.77 -16.48
N GLY A 9 -5.42 -12.76 -15.88
CA GLY A 9 -4.16 -13.06 -16.57
C GLY A 9 -3.84 -12.13 -17.75
N SER A 10 -4.22 -10.86 -17.66
CA SER A 10 -4.05 -9.90 -18.75
C SER A 10 -2.82 -9.02 -18.63
N PHE A 11 -2.17 -9.01 -17.46
CA PHE A 11 -1.03 -8.14 -17.17
C PHE A 11 0.22 -8.92 -16.80
N ASP A 12 1.36 -8.48 -17.34
CA ASP A 12 2.69 -9.01 -17.03
C ASP A 12 3.34 -8.30 -15.81
N LEU A 13 2.86 -7.10 -15.49
CA LEU A 13 3.35 -6.28 -14.39
C LEU A 13 2.23 -5.39 -13.87
N LEU A 14 2.07 -5.33 -12.55
CA LEU A 14 1.23 -4.33 -11.90
C LEU A 14 2.08 -3.48 -10.97
N ALA A 15 1.97 -2.16 -11.12
CA ALA A 15 2.65 -1.19 -10.25
C ALA A 15 1.62 -0.47 -9.37
N ALA A 16 1.77 -0.57 -8.05
CA ALA A 16 0.91 0.09 -7.08
C ALA A 16 1.73 1.07 -6.24
N ASN A 17 1.82 2.32 -6.70
CA ASN A 17 2.71 3.31 -6.10
C ASN A 17 1.97 4.19 -5.10
N HIS A 18 2.27 4.06 -3.81
CA HIS A 18 1.69 4.88 -2.73
C HIS A 18 0.14 4.90 -2.72
N MET A 19 -0.52 3.80 -3.14
CA MET A 19 -1.98 3.74 -3.21
C MET A 19 -2.61 2.70 -2.27
N LEU A 20 -1.91 1.59 -2.00
CA LEU A 20 -2.52 0.43 -1.33
C LEU A 20 -2.97 0.72 0.10
N TYR A 21 -2.35 1.67 0.81
CA TYR A 21 -2.79 2.07 2.16
C TYR A 21 -4.13 2.82 2.18
N HIS A 22 -4.67 3.23 1.02
CA HIS A 22 -6.04 3.77 0.92
C HIS A 22 -7.11 2.67 0.80
N VAL A 23 -6.70 1.41 0.62
CA VAL A 23 -7.63 0.30 0.42
C VAL A 23 -8.04 -0.29 1.76
N HIS A 24 -9.32 -0.17 2.10
CA HIS A 24 -9.86 -0.68 3.37
C HIS A 24 -9.84 -2.21 3.47
N GLN A 25 -10.01 -2.94 2.35
CA GLN A 25 -10.07 -4.40 2.29
C GLN A 25 -8.87 -4.93 1.51
N ILE A 26 -7.67 -4.78 2.07
CA ILE A 26 -6.42 -5.05 1.35
C ILE A 26 -6.34 -6.49 0.83
N ASP A 27 -6.76 -7.48 1.61
CA ASP A 27 -6.75 -8.89 1.21
C ASP A 27 -7.65 -9.18 -0.01
N MET A 28 -8.73 -8.40 -0.18
CA MET A 28 -9.58 -8.51 -1.37
C MET A 28 -8.90 -7.87 -2.58
N ALA A 29 -8.27 -6.72 -2.40
CA ALA A 29 -7.55 -6.06 -3.48
C ALA A 29 -6.32 -6.86 -3.94
N LEU A 30 -5.56 -7.48 -3.02
CA LEU A 30 -4.43 -8.34 -3.37
C LEU A 30 -4.89 -9.56 -4.18
N ARG A 31 -6.05 -10.15 -3.85
CA ARG A 31 -6.64 -11.24 -4.64
C ARG A 31 -7.05 -10.78 -6.04
N GLU A 32 -7.65 -9.61 -6.18
CA GLU A 32 -7.98 -9.04 -7.50
C GLU A 32 -6.72 -8.73 -8.32
N ILE A 33 -5.67 -8.17 -7.68
CA ILE A 33 -4.37 -7.96 -8.33
C ILE A 33 -3.79 -9.30 -8.81
N ARG A 34 -3.85 -10.35 -7.97
CA ARG A 34 -3.36 -11.67 -8.35
C ARG A 34 -4.16 -12.27 -9.52
N ARG A 35 -5.47 -12.04 -9.57
CA ARG A 35 -6.37 -12.51 -10.63
C ARG A 35 -6.02 -11.89 -11.99
N VAL A 36 -5.75 -10.59 -12.03
CA VAL A 36 -5.47 -9.88 -13.29
C VAL A 36 -4.04 -10.09 -13.79
N LEU A 37 -3.10 -10.44 -12.91
CA LEU A 37 -1.74 -10.84 -13.27
C LEU A 37 -1.72 -12.24 -13.89
N LYS A 38 -0.85 -12.45 -14.88
CA LYS A 38 -0.54 -13.79 -15.39
C LYS A 38 0.14 -14.65 -14.31
N GLN A 39 0.23 -15.94 -14.55
CA GLN A 39 0.96 -16.85 -13.66
C GLN A 39 2.45 -16.48 -13.68
N ASP A 40 3.09 -16.43 -12.50
CA ASP A 40 4.49 -16.05 -12.26
C ASP A 40 4.90 -14.59 -12.53
N ASP A 41 3.93 -13.72 -12.86
CA ASP A 41 4.19 -12.29 -13.09
C ASP A 41 4.10 -11.43 -11.83
N ARG A 42 4.66 -10.22 -11.91
CA ARG A 42 5.13 -9.48 -10.72
C ARG A 42 4.20 -8.33 -10.33
N LEU A 43 4.00 -8.18 -9.02
CA LEU A 43 3.54 -6.94 -8.39
C LEU A 43 4.75 -6.13 -7.91
N VAL A 44 4.77 -4.84 -8.23
CA VAL A 44 5.70 -3.87 -7.64
C VAL A 44 4.88 -2.84 -6.87
N ALA A 45 5.10 -2.76 -5.56
CA ALA A 45 4.40 -1.82 -4.70
C ALA A 45 5.39 -0.89 -4.00
N SER A 46 5.17 0.43 -4.10
CA SER A 46 5.90 1.40 -3.28
C SER A 46 5.15 1.67 -1.99
N LYS A 47 5.88 1.74 -0.88
CA LYS A 47 5.32 1.83 0.47
C LYS A 47 5.94 3.01 1.22
N ILE A 48 5.18 3.54 2.16
CA ILE A 48 5.61 4.63 3.03
C ILE A 48 6.16 4.01 4.32
N GLY A 49 7.38 4.41 4.72
CA GLY A 49 7.96 3.99 6.00
C GLY A 49 7.58 4.92 7.15
N ARG A 50 7.81 4.50 8.39
CA ARG A 50 7.47 5.28 9.60
C ARG A 50 8.18 6.63 9.68
N SER A 51 9.38 6.69 9.12
CA SER A 51 10.21 7.90 9.04
C SER A 51 9.78 8.88 7.94
N HIS A 52 8.77 8.52 7.13
CA HIS A 52 8.27 9.41 6.10
C HIS A 52 7.78 10.73 6.71
N LEU A 53 8.26 11.84 6.13
CA LEU A 53 7.97 13.21 6.58
C LEU A 53 8.34 13.47 8.05
N GLY A 54 9.37 12.80 8.58
CA GLY A 54 9.81 12.97 9.97
C GLY A 54 10.17 14.42 10.33
N GLU A 55 10.91 15.13 9.47
CA GLU A 55 11.26 16.54 9.69
C GLU A 55 10.04 17.46 9.68
N LEU A 56 9.11 17.24 8.73
CA LEU A 56 7.86 18.00 8.68
C LEU A 56 7.00 17.79 9.93
N ARG A 57 7.00 16.57 10.47
CA ARG A 57 6.30 16.24 11.72
C ARG A 57 6.93 16.94 12.92
N ALA A 58 8.26 17.02 12.96
CA ALA A 58 8.97 17.78 13.98
C ALA A 58 8.62 19.28 13.91
N LEU A 59 8.63 19.86 12.71
CA LEU A 59 8.24 21.25 12.48
C LEU A 59 6.78 21.52 12.85
N ALA A 60 5.86 20.62 12.47
CA ALA A 60 4.44 20.75 12.81
C ALA A 60 4.21 20.73 14.32
N ASN A 61 4.90 19.85 15.04
CA ASN A 61 4.81 19.75 16.51
C ASN A 61 5.45 20.95 17.22
N GLU A 62 6.51 21.53 16.67
CA GLU A 62 7.11 22.78 17.18
C GLU A 62 6.16 23.97 17.02
N PHE A 63 5.44 24.04 15.89
CA PHE A 63 4.52 25.12 15.58
C PHE A 63 3.19 25.00 16.35
N ASP A 64 2.58 23.81 16.38
CA ASP A 64 1.37 23.51 17.15
C ASP A 64 1.42 22.06 17.68
N PRO A 65 1.64 21.87 19.00
CA PRO A 65 1.67 20.55 19.62
C PRO A 65 0.36 19.74 19.51
N LYS A 66 -0.75 20.39 19.12
CA LYS A 66 -2.04 19.70 18.90
C LYS A 66 -2.22 19.23 17.45
N CYS A 67 -1.30 19.56 16.55
CA CYS A 67 -1.33 19.12 15.17
C CYS A 67 -1.00 17.62 15.09
N ASP A 68 -1.98 16.80 14.70
CA ASP A 68 -1.73 15.39 14.39
C ASP A 68 -1.04 15.25 13.03
N ALA A 69 0.29 15.34 13.06
CA ALA A 69 1.15 15.10 11.91
C ALA A 69 1.62 13.63 11.81
N SER A 70 0.93 12.70 12.48
CA SER A 70 1.28 11.28 12.43
C SER A 70 0.95 10.66 11.06
N SER A 71 1.87 9.83 10.53
CA SER A 71 1.66 9.10 9.28
C SER A 71 1.00 7.76 9.55
N ARG A 72 -0.33 7.73 9.63
CA ARG A 72 -1.11 6.47 9.78
C ARG A 72 -0.89 5.50 8.61
N ASN A 73 -0.47 6.00 7.45
CA ASN A 73 -0.24 5.23 6.23
C ASN A 73 0.89 4.19 6.37
N ALA A 74 1.89 4.48 7.21
CA ALA A 74 3.01 3.56 7.46
C ALA A 74 2.62 2.34 8.32
N GLU A 75 1.46 2.35 8.98
CA GLU A 75 1.01 1.21 9.78
C GLU A 75 0.14 0.23 8.98
N LEU A 76 -0.65 0.73 8.02
CA LEU A 76 -1.60 -0.08 7.25
C LEU A 76 -0.90 -1.02 6.26
N LEU A 77 -0.13 -0.46 5.33
CA LEU A 77 0.69 -1.21 4.35
C LEU A 77 2.04 -0.50 4.20
N GLY A 78 2.75 -0.39 5.33
CA GLY A 78 4.01 0.32 5.41
C GLY A 78 5.17 -0.46 4.83
N LEU A 79 6.32 0.21 4.73
CA LEU A 79 7.56 -0.45 4.36
C LEU A 79 7.83 -1.66 5.26
N GLU A 80 7.56 -1.49 6.56
CA GLU A 80 7.87 -2.42 7.65
C GLU A 80 6.79 -3.50 7.86
N THR A 81 5.52 -3.23 7.56
CA THR A 81 4.39 -4.16 7.79
C THR A 81 3.88 -4.84 6.53
N GLY A 82 4.10 -4.22 5.37
CA GLY A 82 3.46 -4.66 4.14
C GLY A 82 4.12 -5.85 3.43
N LEU A 83 5.23 -6.42 3.93
CA LEU A 83 5.83 -7.60 3.28
C LEU A 83 5.04 -8.87 3.61
N ASP A 84 4.74 -9.08 4.89
CA ASP A 84 4.00 -10.25 5.38
C ASP A 84 2.60 -10.34 4.73
N GLN A 85 1.95 -9.19 4.55
CA GLN A 85 0.65 -9.10 3.85
C GLN A 85 0.76 -9.54 2.38
N LEU A 86 1.83 -9.15 1.67
CA LEU A 86 2.03 -9.53 0.27
C LEU A 86 2.33 -11.03 0.12
N GLN A 87 3.14 -11.60 1.02
CA GLN A 87 3.50 -13.02 1.02
C GLN A 87 2.31 -13.96 1.26
N SER A 88 1.20 -13.46 1.81
CA SER A 88 -0.01 -14.26 1.98
C SER A 88 -0.75 -14.55 0.67
N VAL A 89 -0.41 -13.85 -0.42
CA VAL A 89 -1.12 -13.91 -1.71
C VAL A 89 -0.20 -14.23 -2.90
N PHE A 90 1.07 -13.81 -2.84
CA PHE A 90 2.10 -14.03 -3.86
C PHE A 90 3.18 -14.97 -3.33
#